data_AF-A0A6G0I1B4-F1
#
_entry.id   AF-A0A6G0I1B4-F1
#
_cell.length_a   1.000
_cell.length_b   1.000
_cell.length_c   1.000
_cell.angle_alpha   90.00
_cell.angle_beta   90.00
_cell.angle_gamma   90.00
#
_symmetry.space_group_name_H-M   'P 1'
#
loop_
_entity.id
_entity.type
_entity.pdbx_description
1 polymer ?
#
loop_
_entity_poly.entity_id
_entity_poly.type
_entity_poly.pdbx_seq_one_letter_code
_entity_poly.pdbx_strand_id
1 'polypeptide(L)'
;MKLKAGQTRCCGKRTGENSQSRHQAAEPPSKRVKIEETFQLSEQQQQLIREDTANKKLWDEAMGNLKEGPNFLRKMEQIFMCVCCQELAFQPITTVCSHNVCKTCLQRSFRAKVYTCPACRHDLGKDYIMIQNVTLQMLLDQFFPGYSKGR
;
A
#
# COMPACT_ATOMS: atom_id res chain seq x y z
N MET A 1 46.10 -31.70 52.27
CA MET A 1 44.97 -32.11 53.15
C MET A 1 44.45 -33.44 52.58
N LYS A 2 44.91 -34.61 53.08
CA LYS A 2 44.18 -35.52 54.00
C LYS A 2 42.68 -35.65 53.65
N LEU A 3 42.00 -36.79 53.47
CA LEU A 3 42.24 -38.23 53.67
C LEU A 3 41.03 -38.99 53.02
N LYS A 4 41.29 -40.15 52.41
CA LYS A 4 40.57 -41.46 52.42
C LYS A 4 39.03 -41.60 52.63
N ALA A 5 38.47 -42.44 51.75
CA ALA A 5 37.67 -43.68 51.98
C ALA A 5 36.20 -43.62 52.48
N GLY A 6 35.37 -44.54 51.93
CA GLY A 6 34.17 -45.06 52.62
C GLY A 6 33.07 -45.63 51.71
N GLN A 7 32.96 -46.97 51.64
CA GLN A 7 31.77 -47.71 51.22
C GLN A 7 30.76 -47.82 52.37
N THR A 8 29.44 -47.82 52.09
CA THR A 8 28.34 -48.56 52.80
C THR A 8 26.99 -48.19 52.14
N ARG A 9 26.30 -49.06 51.37
CA ARG A 9 25.32 -50.13 51.69
C ARG A 9 24.08 -49.74 52.54
N CYS A 10 22.90 -49.98 51.91
CA CYS A 10 21.60 -50.45 52.44
C CYS A 10 20.85 -49.56 53.47
N CYS A 11 19.52 -49.55 53.61
CA CYS A 11 18.36 -50.28 53.07
C CYS A 11 17.11 -49.44 53.39
N GLY A 12 16.07 -49.48 52.57
CA GLY A 12 14.78 -48.86 52.89
C GLY A 12 13.70 -49.16 51.88
N LYS A 13 13.19 -50.40 51.89
CA LYS A 13 11.98 -50.80 51.15
C LYS A 13 10.78 -49.97 51.62
N ARG A 14 9.96 -49.47 50.69
CA ARG A 14 8.50 -49.59 50.79
C ARG A 14 7.83 -49.45 49.42
N THR A 15 7.02 -50.45 49.16
CA THR A 15 6.09 -50.72 48.07
C THR A 15 5.01 -49.66 47.94
N GLY A 16 4.51 -49.45 46.72
CA GLY A 16 3.34 -48.60 46.45
C GLY A 16 3.05 -48.51 44.96
N GLU A 17 2.46 -49.57 44.42
CA GLU A 17 1.74 -49.64 43.13
C GLU A 17 0.74 -48.47 43.01
N ASN A 18 0.77 -47.71 41.91
CA ASN A 18 0.10 -47.94 40.62
C ASN A 18 -1.14 -47.03 40.46
N SER A 19 -0.95 -46.02 39.61
CA SER A 19 -1.87 -45.53 38.57
C SER A 19 -3.32 -45.15 38.91
N GLN A 20 -3.65 -43.88 38.70
CA GLN A 20 -4.40 -43.40 37.52
C GLN A 20 -4.83 -41.94 37.76
N SER A 21 -4.15 -40.97 37.15
CA SER A 21 -4.68 -39.60 36.99
C SER A 21 -4.98 -39.34 35.52
N ARG A 22 -6.28 -39.25 35.22
CA ARG A 22 -6.84 -38.93 33.91
C ARG A 22 -6.25 -37.61 33.42
N HIS A 23 -5.40 -37.65 32.41
CA HIS A 23 -4.98 -36.45 31.68
C HIS A 23 -6.07 -36.14 30.65
N GLN A 24 -6.82 -35.07 30.90
CA GLN A 24 -7.71 -34.47 29.92
C GLN A 24 -6.86 -33.95 28.75
N ALA A 25 -7.12 -34.48 27.56
CA ALA A 25 -6.52 -33.97 26.34
C ALA A 25 -7.06 -32.56 26.08
N ALA A 26 -6.17 -31.57 26.11
CA ALA A 26 -6.48 -30.22 25.67
C ALA A 26 -6.68 -30.21 24.16
N GLU A 27 -7.82 -29.67 23.71
CA GLU A 27 -8.07 -29.45 22.29
C GLU A 27 -7.04 -28.49 21.68
N PRO A 28 -6.60 -28.71 20.43
CA PRO A 28 -5.65 -27.82 19.78
C PRO A 28 -6.29 -26.45 19.49
N PRO A 29 -5.57 -25.34 19.68
CA PRO A 29 -6.12 -24.01 19.45
C PRO A 29 -6.45 -23.83 17.96
N SER A 30 -7.69 -23.44 17.67
CA SER A 30 -8.13 -23.13 16.30
C SER A 30 -7.18 -22.08 15.72
N LYS A 31 -6.57 -22.39 14.57
CA LYS A 31 -5.76 -21.45 13.81
C LYS A 31 -6.59 -20.18 13.58
N ARG A 32 -6.19 -19.05 14.16
CA ARG A 32 -6.75 -17.75 13.82
C ARG A 32 -6.49 -17.53 12.34
N VAL A 33 -7.55 -17.59 11.53
CA VAL A 33 -7.51 -17.16 10.14
C VAL A 33 -7.15 -15.67 10.18
N LYS A 34 -5.95 -15.34 9.73
CA LYS A 34 -5.52 -13.95 9.58
C LYS A 34 -6.31 -13.42 8.38
N ILE A 35 -7.44 -12.78 8.65
CA ILE A 35 -8.22 -12.08 7.62
C ILE A 35 -7.28 -11.00 7.06
N GLU A 36 -6.78 -11.19 5.85
CA GLU A 36 -6.12 -10.11 5.12
C GLU A 36 -7.21 -9.08 4.80
N GLU A 37 -7.24 -7.99 5.57
CA GLU A 37 -8.11 -6.84 5.31
C GLU A 37 -7.64 -6.14 4.03
N THR A 38 -8.10 -6.66 2.89
CA THR A 38 -7.95 -6.02 1.59
C THR A 38 -8.69 -4.68 1.59
N PHE A 39 -8.12 -3.65 0.96
CA PHE A 39 -8.76 -2.34 0.84
C PHE A 39 -10.06 -2.46 0.03
N GLN A 40 -11.16 -1.92 0.54
CA GLN A 40 -12.48 -1.99 -0.11
C GLN A 40 -12.78 -0.69 -0.85
N LEU A 41 -13.07 -0.79 -2.15
CA LEU A 41 -13.47 0.35 -2.99
C LEU A 41 -14.99 0.48 -3.01
N SER A 42 -15.50 1.71 -2.94
CA SER A 42 -16.91 1.98 -3.20
C SER A 42 -17.27 1.71 -4.67
N GLU A 43 -18.54 1.43 -4.96
CA GLU A 43 -19.02 1.25 -6.34
C GLU A 43 -18.74 2.50 -7.21
N GLN A 44 -18.87 3.69 -6.62
CA GLN A 44 -18.55 4.95 -7.29
C GLN A 44 -17.08 5.05 -7.64
N GLN A 45 -16.16 4.70 -6.73
CA GLN A 45 -14.72 4.68 -7.01
C GLN A 45 -14.40 3.72 -8.15
N GLN A 46 -14.99 2.52 -8.13
CA GLN A 46 -14.79 1.54 -9.20
C GLN A 46 -15.28 2.05 -10.56
N GLN A 47 -16.42 2.76 -10.60
CA GLN A 47 -16.95 3.34 -11.84
C GLN A 47 -16.04 4.45 -12.37
N LEU A 48 -15.63 5.40 -11.52
CA LEU A 48 -14.74 6.49 -11.91
C LEU A 48 -13.37 5.96 -12.40
N ILE A 49 -12.83 4.92 -11.74
CA ILE A 49 -11.59 4.26 -12.18
C ILE A 49 -11.73 3.68 -13.59
N ARG A 50 -12.88 3.05 -13.91
CA ARG A 50 -13.16 2.54 -15.26
C ARG A 50 -13.28 3.65 -16.30
N GLU A 51 -13.82 4.80 -15.92
CA GLU A 51 -14.00 5.96 -16.81
C GLU A 51 -12.68 6.68 -17.12
N ASP A 52 -11.71 6.66 -16.20
CA ASP A 52 -10.39 7.27 -16.39
C ASP A 52 -9.46 6.41 -17.28
N THR A 53 -9.90 6.18 -18.51
CA THR A 53 -9.23 5.33 -19.51
C THR A 53 -7.82 5.81 -19.86
N ALA A 54 -7.54 7.11 -19.77
CA ALA A 54 -6.22 7.69 -20.02
C ALA A 54 -5.16 7.18 -19.02
N ASN A 55 -5.59 6.81 -17.82
CA ASN A 55 -4.75 6.26 -16.75
C ASN A 55 -4.92 4.75 -16.56
N LYS A 56 -5.54 4.01 -17.50
CA LYS A 56 -5.82 2.58 -17.36
C LYS A 56 -4.63 1.79 -16.79
N LYS A 57 -3.43 1.98 -17.33
CA LYS A 57 -2.22 1.25 -16.89
C LYS A 57 -1.84 1.57 -15.43
N LEU A 58 -1.95 2.84 -15.02
CA LEU A 58 -1.66 3.27 -13.65
C LEU A 58 -2.73 2.76 -12.67
N TRP A 59 -4.00 2.73 -13.09
CA TRP A 59 -5.07 2.14 -12.31
C TRP A 59 -4.92 0.63 -12.16
N ASP A 60 -4.57 -0.10 -13.23
CA ASP A 60 -4.28 -1.54 -13.16
C ASP A 60 -3.16 -1.82 -12.14
N GLU A 61 -2.08 -1.01 -12.16
CA GLU A 61 -0.99 -1.09 -11.17
C GLU A 61 -1.49 -0.79 -9.76
N ALA A 62 -2.24 0.30 -9.56
CA ALA A 62 -2.75 0.69 -8.25
C ALA A 62 -3.68 -0.39 -7.67
N MET A 63 -4.62 -0.92 -8.47
CA MET A 63 -5.55 -1.96 -8.05
C MET A 63 -4.86 -3.29 -7.73
N GLY A 64 -3.72 -3.59 -8.36
CA GLY A 64 -2.86 -4.71 -8.00
C GLY A 64 -2.35 -4.68 -6.54
N ASN A 65 -2.40 -3.50 -5.90
CA ASN A 65 -1.97 -3.29 -4.51
C ASN A 65 -3.13 -3.31 -3.49
N LEU A 66 -4.38 -3.65 -3.86
CA LEU A 66 -5.52 -3.66 -2.92
C LEU A 66 -5.30 -4.59 -1.72
N LYS A 67 -4.55 -5.68 -1.90
CA LYS A 67 -4.19 -6.64 -0.85
C LYS A 67 -3.25 -6.07 0.24
N GLU A 68 -2.64 -4.92 -0.02
CA GLU A 68 -1.74 -4.25 0.94
C GLU A 68 -2.50 -3.54 2.08
N GLY A 69 -3.85 -3.58 2.06
CA GLY A 69 -4.70 -3.05 3.12
C GLY A 69 -4.41 -1.57 3.40
N PRO A 70 -4.05 -1.16 4.64
CA PRO A 70 -3.72 0.23 4.97
C PRO A 70 -2.59 0.83 4.14
N ASN A 71 -1.65 0.02 3.62
CA ASN A 71 -0.53 0.51 2.80
C ASN A 71 -0.93 0.84 1.36
N PHE A 72 -2.12 0.43 0.92
CA PHE A 72 -2.65 0.71 -0.42
C PHE A 72 -2.63 2.21 -0.74
N LEU A 73 -3.11 3.05 0.18
CA LEU A 73 -3.18 4.50 -0.03
C LEU A 73 -1.79 5.11 -0.23
N ARG A 74 -0.77 4.61 0.47
CA ARG A 74 0.62 5.06 0.29
C ARG A 74 1.15 4.70 -1.10
N LYS A 75 0.84 3.51 -1.61
CA LYS A 75 1.21 3.12 -2.98
C LYS A 75 0.47 3.96 -4.02
N MET A 76 -0.82 4.18 -3.81
CA MET A 76 -1.64 5.03 -4.67
C MET A 76 -1.13 6.48 -4.72
N GLU A 77 -0.76 7.05 -3.57
CA GLU A 77 -0.15 8.38 -3.49
C GLU A 77 1.12 8.47 -4.34
N GLN A 78 1.98 7.45 -4.29
CA GLN A 78 3.22 7.38 -5.09
C GLN A 78 2.94 7.30 -6.60
N ILE A 79 1.96 6.49 -7.02
CA ILE A 79 1.60 6.30 -8.44
C ILE A 79 1.12 7.62 -9.06
N PHE A 80 0.38 8.43 -8.31
CA PHE A 80 -0.18 9.70 -8.80
C PHE A 80 0.60 10.94 -8.30
N MET A 81 1.83 10.75 -7.80
CA MET A 81 2.70 11.84 -7.38
C MET A 81 3.18 12.65 -8.60
N CYS A 82 3.05 13.97 -8.52
CA CYS A 82 3.56 14.86 -9.55
C CYS A 82 5.09 14.96 -9.44
N VAL A 83 5.81 14.57 -10.49
CA VAL A 83 7.28 14.60 -10.55
C VAL A 83 7.89 16.01 -10.40
N CYS A 84 7.10 17.07 -10.65
CA CYS A 84 7.58 18.44 -10.57
C CYS A 84 7.59 19.00 -9.15
N CYS A 85 6.50 18.77 -8.38
CA CYS A 85 6.35 19.32 -7.04
C CYS A 85 6.54 18.27 -5.93
N GLN A 86 6.68 16.98 -6.28
CA GLN A 86 6.85 15.87 -5.34
C GLN A 86 5.70 15.75 -4.34
N GLU A 87 4.50 16.13 -4.76
CA GLU A 87 3.25 16.03 -3.99
C GLU A 87 2.22 15.30 -4.84
N LEU A 88 1.16 14.80 -4.21
CA LEU A 88 0.01 14.24 -4.93
C LEU A 88 -0.52 15.25 -5.94
N ALA A 89 -0.75 14.78 -7.18
CA ALA A 89 -1.12 15.65 -8.27
C ALA A 89 -2.44 16.39 -8.00
N PHE A 90 -2.44 17.70 -8.26
CA PHE A 90 -3.61 18.57 -8.11
C PHE A 90 -3.93 19.23 -9.45
N GLN A 91 -5.21 19.23 -9.82
CA GLN A 91 -5.69 19.54 -11.16
C GLN A 91 -4.83 18.83 -12.23
N PRO A 92 -4.74 17.49 -12.18
CA PRO A 92 -3.83 16.75 -13.02
C PRO A 92 -4.15 16.94 -14.50
N ILE A 93 -3.10 17.14 -15.29
CA ILE A 93 -3.12 16.95 -16.74
C ILE A 93 -2.56 15.56 -16.98
N THR A 94 -3.38 14.66 -17.54
CA THR A 94 -2.91 13.38 -18.07
C THR A 94 -2.38 13.62 -19.48
N THR A 95 -1.08 13.50 -19.65
CA THR A 95 -0.44 13.77 -20.95
C THR A 95 -0.74 12.67 -21.97
N VAL A 96 -0.56 12.95 -23.26
CA VAL A 96 -0.67 11.94 -24.34
C VAL A 96 0.29 10.76 -24.18
N CYS A 97 1.37 10.93 -23.41
CA CYS A 97 2.29 9.87 -23.01
C CYS A 97 1.93 9.23 -21.65
N SER A 98 0.69 9.36 -21.20
CA SER A 98 0.10 8.74 -19.99
C SER A 98 0.80 9.06 -18.66
N HIS A 99 1.32 10.28 -18.49
CA HIS A 99 1.85 10.76 -17.21
C HIS A 99 0.95 11.85 -16.62
N ASN A 100 0.86 11.90 -15.29
CA ASN A 100 0.06 12.89 -14.58
C ASN A 100 0.95 13.98 -13.99
N VAL A 101 0.67 15.23 -14.35
CA VAL A 101 1.40 16.41 -13.85
C VAL A 101 0.39 17.48 -13.45
N CYS A 102 0.60 18.17 -12.33
CA CYS A 102 -0.27 19.28 -11.94
C CYS A 102 -0.34 20.32 -13.07
N LYS A 103 -1.53 20.85 -13.36
CA LYS A 103 -1.73 21.90 -14.38
C LYS A 103 -0.77 23.08 -14.18
N THR A 104 -0.64 23.56 -12.95
CA THR A 104 0.26 24.68 -12.61
C THR A 104 1.73 24.35 -12.83
N CYS A 105 2.15 23.11 -12.60
CA CYS A 105 3.52 22.64 -12.83
C CYS A 105 3.83 22.57 -14.33
N LEU A 106 2.93 22.00 -15.13
CA LEU A 106 3.11 21.92 -16.58
C LEU A 106 3.10 23.31 -17.23
N GLN A 107 2.21 24.21 -16.77
CA GLN A 107 2.19 25.62 -17.20
C GLN A 107 3.51 26.35 -16.88
N ARG A 108 4.11 26.10 -15.70
CA ARG A 108 5.44 26.67 -15.35
C ARG A 108 6.51 26.17 -16.32
N SER A 109 6.52 24.89 -16.66
CA SER A 109 7.43 24.31 -17.66
C SER A 109 7.29 25.01 -19.02
N PHE A 110 6.06 25.16 -19.50
CA PHE A 110 5.79 25.79 -20.81
C PHE A 110 6.16 27.27 -20.83
N ARG A 111 5.95 28.01 -19.72
CA ARG A 111 6.41 29.40 -19.57
C ARG A 111 7.94 29.53 -19.66
N ALA A 112 8.67 28.53 -19.16
CA ALA A 112 10.12 28.43 -19.31
C ALA A 112 10.57 27.91 -20.69
N LYS A 113 9.66 27.83 -21.67
CA LYS A 113 9.89 27.32 -23.03
C LYS A 113 10.34 25.85 -23.07
N VAL A 114 9.96 25.06 -22.06
CA VAL A 114 10.18 23.61 -22.02
C VAL A 114 8.86 22.91 -22.31
N TYR A 115 8.74 22.38 -23.54
CA TYR A 115 7.52 21.78 -24.09
C TYR A 115 7.52 20.25 -24.05
N THR A 116 8.36 19.65 -23.23
CA THR A 116 8.42 18.20 -23.05
C THR A 116 7.71 17.77 -21.77
N CYS A 117 7.22 16.53 -21.73
CA CYS A 117 6.67 15.91 -20.53
C CYS A 117 7.75 15.88 -19.42
N PRO A 118 7.47 16.44 -18.22
CA PRO A 118 8.44 16.42 -17.12
C PRO A 118 8.86 15.02 -16.64
N ALA A 119 7.99 14.01 -16.82
CA ALA A 119 8.24 12.66 -16.34
C ALA A 119 9.11 11.84 -17.30
N CYS A 120 8.80 11.83 -18.61
CA CYS A 120 9.48 10.96 -19.58
C CYS A 120 10.15 11.70 -20.75
N ARG A 121 10.11 13.02 -20.77
CA ARG A 121 10.70 13.89 -21.81
C ARG A 121 10.10 13.76 -23.21
N HIS A 122 8.99 13.03 -23.37
CA HIS A 122 8.20 13.04 -24.60
C HIS A 122 7.86 14.47 -25.02
N ASP A 123 8.02 14.80 -26.30
CA ASP A 123 7.69 16.13 -26.82
C ASP A 123 6.17 16.31 -26.89
N LEU A 124 5.65 17.30 -26.17
CA LEU A 124 4.22 17.64 -26.16
C LEU A 124 3.89 18.70 -27.22
N GLY A 125 4.89 19.43 -27.70
CA GLY A 125 4.71 20.57 -28.60
C GLY A 125 4.27 21.86 -27.90
N LYS A 126 4.58 22.99 -28.54
CA LYS A 126 4.30 24.33 -28.00
C LYS A 126 2.80 24.63 -27.86
N ASP A 127 2.00 24.09 -28.77
CA ASP A 127 0.55 24.33 -28.87
C ASP A 127 -0.28 23.26 -28.14
N TYR A 128 0.34 22.50 -27.22
CA TYR A 128 -0.33 21.47 -26.45
C TYR A 128 -1.49 22.02 -25.62
N ILE A 129 -2.67 21.43 -25.79
CA ILE A 129 -3.88 21.82 -25.05
C ILE A 129 -3.93 21.06 -23.71
N MET A 130 -3.77 21.79 -22.61
CA MET A 130 -3.80 21.23 -21.25
C MET A 130 -5.25 21.08 -20.75
N ILE A 131 -5.85 19.92 -21.01
CA ILE A 131 -7.18 19.55 -20.49
C ILE A 131 -7.00 18.84 -19.15
N GLN A 132 -7.70 19.32 -18.12
CA GLN A 132 -7.68 18.69 -16.80
C GLN A 132 -8.41 17.34 -16.85
N ASN A 133 -7.79 16.32 -16.24
CA ASN A 133 -8.45 15.07 -15.96
C ASN A 133 -9.31 15.23 -14.68
N VAL A 134 -10.58 15.59 -14.88
CA VAL A 134 -11.53 15.82 -13.79
C VAL A 134 -11.89 14.52 -13.05
N THR A 135 -11.92 13.39 -13.76
CA THR A 135 -12.20 12.07 -13.17
C THR A 135 -11.10 11.67 -12.20
N LEU A 136 -9.83 11.81 -12.60
CA LEU A 136 -8.70 11.59 -11.69
C LEU A 136 -8.76 12.54 -10.48
N GLN A 137 -9.05 13.83 -10.70
CA GLN A 137 -9.18 14.78 -9.59
C GLN A 137 -10.25 14.32 -8.57
N MET A 138 -11.44 13.92 -9.04
CA MET A 138 -12.51 13.42 -8.17
C MET A 138 -12.10 12.18 -7.38
N LEU A 139 -11.38 11.24 -8.01
CA LEU A 139 -10.87 10.05 -7.32
C LEU A 139 -9.85 10.42 -6.24
N LEU A 140 -8.90 11.32 -6.53
CA LEU A 140 -7.90 11.75 -5.55
C LEU A 140 -8.56 12.49 -4.37
N ASP A 141 -9.58 13.32 -4.60
CA ASP A 141 -10.33 13.97 -3.51
C ASP A 141 -11.11 12.94 -2.65
N GLN A 142 -11.59 11.84 -3.24
CA GLN A 142 -12.25 10.76 -2.50
C GLN A 142 -11.27 9.92 -1.68
N PHE A 143 -10.11 9.57 -2.24
CA PHE A 143 -9.09 8.76 -1.53
C PHE A 143 -8.31 9.57 -0.50
N PHE A 144 -8.12 10.87 -0.73
CA PHE A 144 -7.30 11.75 0.11
C PHE A 144 -8.05 13.05 0.46
N PRO A 145 -9.15 12.98 1.25
CA PRO A 145 -9.94 14.17 1.57
C PRO A 145 -9.09 15.31 2.16
N GLY A 146 -9.20 16.50 1.54
CA GLY A 146 -8.51 17.72 2.00
C GLY A 146 -7.10 17.93 1.46
N TYR A 147 -6.52 17.00 0.70
CA TYR A 147 -5.17 17.16 0.12
C TYR A 147 -5.06 18.37 -0.84
N SER A 148 -6.18 18.77 -1.43
CA SER A 148 -6.32 19.88 -2.36
C SER A 148 -6.41 21.25 -1.66
N LYS A 149 -6.51 21.30 -0.33
CA LYS A 149 -6.67 22.56 0.41
C LYS A 149 -5.42 23.43 0.29
N GLY A 150 -5.55 24.59 -0.37
CA GLY A 150 -4.48 25.58 -0.51
C GLY A 150 -3.47 25.29 -1.62
N ARG A 151 -3.79 24.40 -2.56
CA ARG A 151 -2.95 24.00 -3.69
C ARG A 151 -3.31 24.75 -4.99
#